data_AF-A0A2N1PJ49-F1
#
_entry.id   AF-A0A2N1PJ49-F1
#
_cell.length_a   1.000
_cell.length_b   1.000
_cell.length_c   1.000
_cell.angle_alpha   90.00
_cell.angle_beta   90.00
_cell.angle_gamma   90.00
#
_symmetry.space_group_name_H-M   'P 1'
#
loop_
_entity.id
_entity.type
_entity.pdbx_description
1 polymer ?
#
loop_
_entity_poly.entity_id
_entity_poly.type
_entity_poly.pdbx_seq_one_letter_code
_entity_poly.pdbx_strand_id
1 'polypeptide(L)'
;MHDQKTNSCCLAGLVLILFAFFTLFAQCRANPTPILSSTTSEFVQVSNAITNPVSKDENVKKESQQLKIIKWLLYIPWIIFFTVFLAVLIAVVMITEKAKRGQQKDGDFANAIRTAQDTERNKGWRIQHISWLKDGEPEIVPNTGITLIMGLGGILGFLAGAALLVFNMIAVSTGIAILLGSLTVGILSRWLMAKIMFRNWKKIDAGCVDSEIAEFSERTHASQGGVQFMTHWRIRLVCTFSHEGDDYNVTPDISMNLYFRSKSAAEKYLSKKIRLNQHCELWIDTKNPLHAMIERPVIV
;
A
#
# COMPACT_ATOMS: atom_id res chain seq x y z
N MET A 1 2.11 -17.01 19.96
CA MET A 1 1.17 -16.16 20.74
C MET A 1 1.82 -14.86 21.28
N HIS A 2 2.97 -14.40 20.74
CA HIS A 2 3.73 -13.27 21.31
C HIS A 2 3.64 -11.93 20.55
N ASP A 3 2.92 -11.83 19.43
CA ASP A 3 2.93 -10.64 18.54
C ASP A 3 1.83 -9.59 18.80
N GLN A 4 1.03 -9.73 19.85
CA GLN A 4 -0.13 -8.84 20.05
C GLN A 4 0.24 -7.49 20.70
N LYS A 5 1.31 -7.43 21.49
CA LYS A 5 1.74 -6.19 22.18
C LYS A 5 2.45 -5.18 21.27
N THR A 6 3.12 -5.64 20.22
CA THR A 6 3.88 -4.77 19.29
C THR A 6 2.98 -3.92 18.40
N ASN A 7 1.82 -4.44 17.98
CA ASN A 7 0.89 -3.70 17.10
C ASN A 7 0.21 -2.51 17.79
N SER A 8 -0.02 -2.57 19.10
CA SER A 8 -0.69 -1.49 19.85
C SER A 8 0.23 -0.28 20.06
N CYS A 9 1.54 -0.52 20.28
CA CYS A 9 2.52 0.57 20.42
C CYS A 9 2.76 1.33 19.11
N CYS A 10 2.79 0.63 17.96
CA CYS A 10 2.95 1.26 16.65
C CYS A 10 1.76 2.18 16.28
N LEU A 11 0.54 1.79 16.65
CA LEU A 11 -0.65 2.59 16.38
C LEU A 11 -0.66 3.91 17.18
N ALA A 12 -0.27 3.85 18.46
CA ALA A 12 -0.15 5.03 19.31
C ALA A 12 0.92 6.03 18.80
N GLY A 13 2.08 5.50 18.36
CA GLY A 13 3.14 6.33 17.77
C GLY A 13 2.68 7.04 16.48
N LEU A 14 1.90 6.37 15.63
CA LEU A 14 1.39 6.98 14.40
C LEU A 14 0.37 8.09 14.66
N VAL A 15 -0.53 7.89 15.63
CA VAL A 15 -1.50 8.91 16.05
C VAL A 15 -0.77 10.16 16.56
N LEU A 16 0.31 9.99 17.33
CA LEU A 16 1.13 11.11 17.82
C LEU A 16 1.88 11.83 16.68
N ILE A 17 2.39 11.12 15.68
CA ILE A 17 3.05 11.74 14.52
C ILE A 17 2.05 12.53 13.68
N LEU A 18 0.87 11.98 13.41
CA LEU A 18 -0.19 12.68 12.69
C LEU A 18 -0.66 13.91 13.47
N PHE A 19 -0.77 13.81 14.80
CA PHE A 19 -1.13 14.93 15.67
C PHE A 19 -0.06 16.02 15.68
N ALA A 20 1.23 15.65 15.75
CA ALA A 20 2.36 16.58 15.71
C ALA A 20 2.44 17.35 14.38
N PHE A 21 2.24 16.64 13.25
CA PHE A 21 2.17 17.26 11.93
C PHE A 21 1.00 18.25 11.85
N PHE A 22 -0.13 17.91 12.46
CA PHE A 22 -1.30 18.78 12.54
C PHE A 22 -1.06 20.04 13.37
N THR A 23 -0.38 19.93 14.51
CA THR A 23 -0.04 21.09 15.36
C THR A 23 0.94 22.03 14.67
N LEU A 24 1.93 21.49 13.96
CA LEU A 24 2.88 22.28 13.16
C LEU A 24 2.17 23.01 12.01
N PHE A 25 1.25 22.33 11.32
CA PHE A 25 0.49 22.95 10.22
C PHE A 25 -0.49 24.02 10.72
N ALA A 26 -1.12 23.80 11.88
CA ALA A 26 -1.97 24.79 12.53
C ALA A 26 -1.17 26.04 12.97
N GLN A 27 0.06 25.85 13.47
CA GLN A 27 0.95 26.96 13.85
C GLN A 27 1.41 27.78 12.63
N CYS A 28 1.72 27.15 11.50
CA CYS A 28 2.08 27.87 10.27
C CYS A 28 0.93 28.72 9.70
N ARG A 29 -0.33 28.34 9.94
CA ARG A 29 -1.51 29.10 9.47
C ARG A 29 -1.91 30.23 10.41
N ALA A 30 -1.55 30.14 11.69
CA ALA A 30 -1.87 31.15 12.70
C ALA A 30 -0.98 32.41 12.64
N ASN A 31 0.18 32.32 11.97
CA ASN A 31 1.11 33.44 11.78
C ASN A 31 1.34 33.68 10.28
N PRO A 32 0.42 34.36 9.57
CA PRO A 32 0.79 34.98 8.30
C PRO A 32 1.82 36.07 8.62
N THR A 33 3.11 35.79 8.45
CA THR A 33 4.13 36.83 8.45
C THR A 33 3.71 37.88 7.42
N PRO A 34 3.51 39.15 7.81
CA PRO A 34 3.26 40.20 6.83
C PRO A 34 4.53 40.35 6.00
N ILE A 35 4.50 39.85 4.77
CA ILE A 35 5.53 40.15 3.78
C ILE A 35 5.35 41.65 3.47
N LEU A 36 6.39 42.40 3.84
CA LEU A 36 6.57 43.83 3.67
C LEU A 36 5.89 44.39 2.41
N SER A 37 4.82 45.15 2.60
CA SER A 37 4.43 46.24 1.69
C SER A 37 5.07 47.53 2.21
N SER A 38 6.39 47.66 2.08
CA SER A 38 7.12 48.90 2.37
C SER A 38 7.48 49.59 1.07
N THR A 39 6.53 50.27 0.43
CA THR A 39 6.76 51.38 -0.50
C THR A 39 5.43 52.01 -0.87
N THR A 40 5.02 53.03 -0.12
CA THR A 40 4.30 54.26 -0.54
C THR A 40 3.61 54.88 0.67
N SER A 41 4.36 55.66 1.46
CA SER A 41 3.76 56.58 2.43
C SER A 41 4.63 57.82 2.64
N GLU A 42 4.86 58.56 1.57
CA GLU A 42 5.10 60.00 1.66
C GLU A 42 4.30 60.65 0.55
N PHE A 43 3.04 60.98 0.85
CA PHE A 43 2.25 62.08 0.29
C PHE A 43 0.82 61.82 0.73
N VAL A 44 0.43 62.46 1.83
CA VAL A 44 -0.86 63.09 2.14
C VAL A 44 -0.84 63.29 3.66
N GLN A 45 -0.05 64.27 4.09
CA GLN A 45 -0.48 65.07 5.22
C GLN A 45 -1.35 66.19 4.68
N VAL A 46 -2.28 66.62 5.53
CA VAL A 46 -3.14 67.81 5.40
C VAL A 46 -4.39 67.59 4.55
N SER A 47 -5.47 67.11 5.18
CA SER A 47 -6.59 68.00 5.52
C SER A 47 -7.67 67.25 6.29
N ASN A 48 -8.32 67.99 7.18
CA ASN A 48 -9.60 67.70 7.85
C ASN A 48 -9.49 67.01 9.21
N ALA A 49 -9.18 67.88 10.16
CA ALA A 49 -9.67 67.83 11.52
C ALA A 49 -11.22 67.86 11.58
N ILE A 50 -11.73 67.35 12.70
CA ILE A 50 -13.07 67.55 13.26
C ILE A 50 -14.19 66.74 12.58
N THR A 51 -14.36 65.49 13.01
CA THR A 51 -15.67 64.83 13.10
C THR A 51 -15.66 63.80 14.23
N ASN A 52 -16.50 64.06 15.24
CA ASN A 52 -17.05 63.22 16.32
C ASN A 52 -16.32 61.90 16.70
N PRO A 53 -15.81 61.76 17.95
CA PRO A 53 -15.16 60.55 18.45
C PRO A 53 -16.11 59.42 18.93
N VAL A 54 -17.39 59.39 18.53
CA VAL A 54 -18.41 58.55 19.22
C VAL A 54 -18.79 57.25 18.49
N SER A 55 -18.30 56.95 17.28
CA SER A 55 -18.74 55.73 16.54
C SER A 55 -17.65 54.73 16.15
N LYS A 56 -16.38 54.95 16.53
CA LYS A 56 -15.27 54.05 16.13
C LYS A 56 -15.25 52.73 16.89
N ASP A 57 -15.69 52.69 18.15
CA ASP A 57 -15.65 51.48 18.98
C ASP A 57 -16.69 50.41 18.57
N GLU A 58 -17.84 50.81 18.03
CA GLU A 58 -18.86 49.83 17.60
C GLU A 58 -18.46 49.07 16.33
N ASN A 59 -17.75 49.73 15.41
CA ASN A 59 -17.31 49.10 14.16
C ASN A 59 -16.18 48.07 14.39
N VAL A 60 -15.25 48.35 15.31
CA VAL A 60 -14.18 47.39 15.68
C VAL A 60 -14.78 46.13 16.35
N LYS A 61 -15.85 46.29 17.13
CA LYS A 61 -16.53 45.17 17.79
C LYS A 61 -17.28 44.28 16.79
N LYS A 62 -17.90 44.87 15.75
CA LYS A 62 -18.56 44.13 14.66
C LYS A 62 -17.57 43.35 13.79
N GLU A 63 -16.42 43.94 13.43
CA GLU A 63 -15.38 43.23 12.66
C GLU A 63 -14.78 42.06 13.44
N SER A 64 -14.54 42.23 14.75
CA SER A 64 -14.08 41.14 15.63
C SER A 64 -15.06 39.95 15.66
N GLN A 65 -16.36 40.24 15.65
CA GLN A 65 -17.41 39.21 15.68
C GLN A 65 -17.53 38.45 14.34
N GLN A 66 -17.47 39.17 13.22
CA GLN A 66 -17.44 38.58 11.87
C GLN A 66 -16.24 37.64 11.69
N LEU A 67 -15.05 38.06 12.15
CA LEU A 67 -13.84 37.23 12.05
C LEU A 67 -13.94 35.93 12.87
N LYS A 68 -14.62 35.94 14.03
CA LYS A 68 -14.85 34.74 14.84
C LYS A 68 -15.79 33.75 14.16
N ILE A 69 -16.84 34.24 13.50
CA ILE A 69 -17.80 33.40 12.77
C ILE A 69 -17.12 32.74 11.57
N ILE A 70 -16.32 33.50 10.79
CA ILE A 70 -15.57 32.97 9.65
C ILE A 70 -14.57 31.89 10.11
N LYS A 71 -13.85 32.12 11.22
CA LYS A 71 -12.95 31.10 11.79
C LYS A 71 -13.72 29.82 12.16
N TRP A 72 -14.88 29.94 12.81
CA TRP A 72 -15.72 28.78 13.16
C TRP A 72 -16.23 28.03 11.94
N LEU A 73 -16.70 28.74 10.91
CA LEU A 73 -17.15 28.12 9.65
C LEU A 73 -16.04 27.36 8.94
N LEU A 74 -14.78 27.81 9.08
CA LEU A 74 -13.63 27.08 8.56
C LEU A 74 -13.32 25.78 9.33
N TYR A 75 -13.72 25.64 10.60
CA TYR A 75 -13.50 24.42 11.39
C TYR A 75 -14.56 23.34 11.17
N ILE A 76 -15.79 23.70 10.80
CA ILE A 76 -16.91 22.76 10.62
C ILE A 76 -16.58 21.64 9.60
N PRO A 77 -16.03 21.93 8.39
CA PRO A 77 -15.66 20.89 7.43
C PRO A 77 -14.62 19.91 7.98
N TRP A 78 -13.68 20.39 8.81
CA TRP A 78 -12.68 19.54 9.44
C TRP A 78 -13.29 18.60 10.48
N ILE A 79 -14.20 19.08 11.32
CA ILE A 79 -14.90 18.25 12.30
C ILE A 79 -15.71 17.16 11.58
N ILE A 80 -16.43 17.52 10.51
CA ILE A 80 -17.18 16.57 9.70
C ILE A 80 -16.23 15.52 9.09
N PHE A 81 -15.12 15.96 8.47
CA PHE A 81 -14.14 15.04 7.90
C PHE A 81 -13.57 14.06 8.94
N PHE A 82 -13.18 14.55 10.12
CA PHE A 82 -12.64 13.70 11.19
C PHE A 82 -13.67 12.70 11.72
N THR A 83 -14.92 13.12 11.90
CA THR A 83 -15.98 12.21 12.36
C THR A 83 -16.28 11.11 11.34
N VAL A 84 -16.33 11.43 10.04
CA VAL A 84 -16.52 10.44 8.97
C VAL A 84 -15.32 9.50 8.89
N PHE A 85 -14.09 10.03 8.93
CA PHE A 85 -12.88 9.22 8.90
C PHE A 85 -12.79 8.25 10.10
N LEU A 86 -13.10 8.73 11.31
CA LEU A 86 -13.12 7.90 12.51
C LEU A 86 -14.21 6.82 12.42
N ALA A 87 -15.40 7.15 11.93
CA ALA A 87 -16.48 6.19 11.73
C ALA A 87 -16.08 5.09 10.72
N VAL A 88 -15.42 5.46 9.63
CA VAL A 88 -14.88 4.50 8.64
C VAL A 88 -13.82 3.61 9.27
N LEU A 89 -12.89 4.17 10.06
CA LEU A 89 -11.88 3.37 10.77
C LEU A 89 -12.52 2.37 11.73
N ILE A 90 -13.50 2.82 12.54
CA ILE A 90 -14.23 1.93 13.46
C ILE A 90 -14.96 0.83 12.69
N ALA A 91 -15.64 1.17 11.59
CA ALA A 91 -16.32 0.18 10.75
C ALA A 91 -15.35 -0.84 10.17
N VAL A 92 -14.19 -0.42 9.66
CA VAL A 92 -13.14 -1.32 9.13
C VAL A 92 -12.61 -2.24 10.23
N VAL A 93 -12.35 -1.72 11.44
CA VAL A 93 -11.90 -2.54 12.59
C VAL A 93 -12.97 -3.56 12.97
N MET A 94 -14.24 -3.15 13.05
CA MET A 94 -15.35 -4.08 13.36
C MET A 94 -15.55 -5.14 12.28
N ILE A 95 -15.46 -4.78 11.00
CA ILE A 95 -15.57 -5.72 9.88
C ILE A 95 -14.41 -6.72 9.91
N THR A 96 -13.19 -6.26 10.15
CA THR A 96 -12.01 -7.15 10.23
C THR A 96 -12.07 -8.08 11.44
N GLU A 97 -12.57 -7.62 12.59
CA GLU A 97 -12.83 -8.51 13.73
C GLU A 97 -13.94 -9.52 13.44
N LYS A 98 -15.04 -9.09 12.82
CA LYS A 98 -16.16 -9.98 12.49
C LYS A 98 -15.73 -11.05 11.47
N ALA A 99 -14.92 -10.66 10.48
CA ALA A 99 -14.33 -11.60 9.52
C ALA A 99 -13.45 -12.65 10.21
N LYS A 100 -12.64 -12.26 11.21
CA LYS A 100 -11.86 -13.23 12.00
C LYS A 100 -12.73 -14.21 12.79
N ARG A 101 -13.89 -13.78 13.30
CA ARG A 101 -14.82 -14.66 14.04
C ARG A 101 -15.64 -15.57 13.11
N GLY A 102 -15.82 -15.20 11.84
CA GLY A 102 -16.55 -15.99 10.84
C GLY A 102 -15.76 -17.19 10.29
N GLN A 103 -14.43 -17.12 10.30
CA GLN A 103 -13.55 -18.12 9.66
C GLN A 103 -13.73 -19.57 10.14
N GLN A 104 -14.36 -19.81 11.29
CA GLN A 104 -14.57 -21.17 11.79
C GLN A 104 -15.75 -21.91 11.11
N LYS A 105 -16.63 -21.20 10.38
CA LYS A 105 -17.73 -21.78 9.58
C LYS A 105 -17.43 -21.81 8.08
N ASP A 106 -16.28 -21.29 7.67
CA ASP A 106 -15.91 -21.04 6.27
C ASP A 106 -14.92 -22.08 5.71
N GLY A 107 -14.66 -23.18 6.42
CA GLY A 107 -13.70 -24.21 6.01
C GLY A 107 -13.98 -24.76 4.62
N ASP A 108 -15.25 -24.98 4.27
CA ASP A 108 -15.65 -25.48 2.94
C ASP A 108 -15.39 -24.45 1.84
N PHE A 109 -15.63 -23.16 2.10
CA PHE A 109 -15.39 -22.09 1.13
C PHE A 109 -13.89 -21.83 0.94
N ALA A 110 -13.13 -21.81 2.03
CA ALA A 110 -11.67 -21.69 2.01
C ALA A 110 -11.03 -22.85 1.21
N ASN A 111 -11.49 -24.09 1.45
CA ASN A 111 -11.07 -25.27 0.70
C ASN A 111 -11.46 -25.18 -0.79
N ALA A 112 -12.65 -24.67 -1.11
CA ALA A 112 -13.08 -24.49 -2.49
C ALA A 112 -12.20 -23.46 -3.24
N ILE A 113 -11.90 -22.32 -2.60
CA ILE A 113 -10.95 -21.33 -3.15
C ILE A 113 -9.58 -21.98 -3.35
N ARG A 114 -9.09 -22.69 -2.34
CA ARG A 114 -7.77 -23.32 -2.39
C ARG A 114 -7.66 -24.33 -3.53
N THR A 115 -8.68 -25.18 -3.66
CA THR A 115 -8.78 -26.16 -4.75
C THR A 115 -8.81 -25.48 -6.12
N ALA A 116 -9.56 -24.39 -6.27
CA ALA A 116 -9.59 -23.62 -7.51
C ALA A 116 -8.22 -22.99 -7.83
N GLN A 117 -7.53 -22.43 -6.81
CA GLN A 117 -6.19 -21.87 -6.95
C GLN A 117 -5.18 -22.94 -7.40
N ASP A 118 -5.19 -24.12 -6.77
CA ASP A 118 -4.29 -25.21 -7.14
C ASP A 118 -4.61 -25.77 -8.52
N THR A 119 -5.89 -25.90 -8.85
CA THR A 119 -6.33 -26.35 -10.18
C THR A 119 -5.80 -25.41 -11.25
N GLU A 120 -6.01 -24.10 -11.12
CA GLU A 120 -5.53 -23.12 -12.10
C GLU A 120 -4.00 -23.00 -12.08
N ARG A 121 -3.35 -23.13 -10.92
CA ARG A 121 -1.88 -23.11 -10.82
C ARG A 121 -1.25 -24.31 -11.53
N ASN A 122 -1.86 -25.49 -11.46
CA ASN A 122 -1.32 -26.73 -12.03
C ASN A 122 -1.84 -27.05 -13.43
N LYS A 123 -2.80 -26.28 -13.93
CA LYS A 123 -3.35 -26.45 -15.26
C LYS A 123 -2.27 -26.38 -16.35
N GLY A 124 -2.17 -27.45 -17.13
CA GLY A 124 -1.21 -27.56 -18.24
C GLY A 124 0.23 -27.83 -17.83
N TRP A 125 0.51 -28.08 -16.54
CA TRP A 125 1.83 -28.45 -16.05
C TRP A 125 1.94 -29.95 -15.82
N ARG A 126 3.07 -30.54 -16.21
CA ARG A 126 3.47 -31.88 -15.76
C ARG A 126 3.88 -31.85 -14.30
N ILE A 127 4.74 -30.90 -13.93
CA ILE A 127 5.22 -30.69 -12.56
C ILE A 127 4.11 -30.02 -11.74
N GLN A 128 3.56 -30.75 -10.77
CA GLN A 128 2.59 -30.19 -9.83
C GLN A 128 3.29 -29.25 -8.84
N HIS A 129 2.70 -28.08 -8.60
CA HIS A 129 3.23 -27.12 -7.65
C HIS A 129 3.08 -27.64 -6.22
N ILE A 130 4.20 -27.73 -5.51
CA ILE A 130 4.23 -28.05 -4.08
C ILE A 130 3.91 -26.77 -3.32
N SER A 131 2.75 -26.75 -2.67
CA SER A 131 2.31 -25.58 -1.92
C SER A 131 3.14 -25.38 -0.66
N TRP A 132 3.42 -24.11 -0.37
CA TRP A 132 4.04 -23.71 0.90
C TRP A 132 3.00 -23.37 1.98
N LEU A 133 1.72 -23.35 1.65
CA LEU A 133 0.63 -23.13 2.60
C LEU A 133 0.22 -24.44 3.26
N LYS A 134 -0.37 -24.33 4.45
CA LYS A 134 -1.00 -25.48 5.10
C LYS A 134 -2.21 -25.95 4.29
N ASP A 135 -2.46 -27.24 4.34
CA ASP A 135 -3.60 -27.84 3.66
C ASP A 135 -4.91 -27.15 4.07
N GLY A 136 -5.67 -26.71 3.06
CA GLY A 136 -6.96 -26.01 3.22
C GLY A 136 -6.89 -24.51 3.45
N GLU A 137 -5.71 -23.91 3.62
CA GLU A 137 -5.57 -22.46 3.74
C GLU A 137 -5.43 -21.82 2.33
N PRO A 138 -6.37 -20.94 1.91
CA PRO A 138 -6.26 -20.25 0.62
C PRO A 138 -5.06 -19.31 0.62
N GLU A 139 -4.43 -19.17 -0.55
CA GLU A 139 -3.33 -18.23 -0.70
C GLU A 139 -3.88 -16.80 -0.66
N ILE A 140 -3.68 -16.15 0.47
CA ILE A 140 -3.98 -14.76 0.69
C ILE A 140 -2.65 -14.09 1.02
N VAL A 141 -2.28 -13.07 0.25
CA VAL A 141 -1.11 -12.24 0.56
C VAL A 141 -1.32 -11.69 1.98
N PRO A 142 -0.49 -12.08 2.96
CA PRO A 142 -0.71 -11.69 4.33
C PRO A 142 -0.65 -10.16 4.38
N ASN A 143 -1.75 -9.53 4.78
CA ASN A 143 -1.78 -8.11 5.08
C ASN A 143 -1.79 -7.97 6.60
N THR A 144 -0.80 -7.27 7.15
CA THR A 144 -0.91 -6.83 8.53
C THR A 144 -2.05 -5.81 8.64
N GLY A 145 -2.70 -5.72 9.81
CA GLY A 145 -3.76 -4.71 10.01
C GLY A 145 -3.26 -3.29 9.71
N ILE A 146 -1.99 -3.00 10.03
CA ILE A 146 -1.36 -1.71 9.74
C ILE A 146 -1.24 -1.47 8.24
N THR A 147 -0.77 -2.45 7.47
CA THR A 147 -0.59 -2.29 6.02
C THR A 147 -1.92 -2.23 5.29
N LEU A 148 -2.94 -2.91 5.81
CA LEU A 148 -4.31 -2.77 5.32
C LEU A 148 -4.83 -1.34 5.57
N ILE A 149 -4.71 -0.82 6.79
CA ILE A 149 -5.18 0.52 7.15
C ILE A 149 -4.40 1.60 6.39
N MET A 150 -3.07 1.50 6.30
CA MET A 150 -2.25 2.48 5.58
C MET A 150 -2.43 2.38 4.06
N GLY A 151 -2.53 1.16 3.52
CA GLY A 151 -2.74 0.94 2.10
C GLY A 151 -4.12 1.45 1.65
N LEU A 152 -5.18 1.03 2.35
CA LEU A 152 -6.54 1.51 2.08
C LEU A 152 -6.68 2.99 2.40
N GLY A 153 -6.13 3.46 3.53
CA GLY A 153 -6.15 4.86 3.92
C GLY A 153 -5.43 5.76 2.92
N GLY A 154 -4.31 5.32 2.36
CA GLY A 154 -3.60 6.03 1.29
C GLY A 154 -4.43 6.11 0.00
N ILE A 155 -5.09 5.01 -0.39
CA ILE A 155 -5.98 5.01 -1.58
C ILE A 155 -7.19 5.93 -1.35
N LEU A 156 -7.86 5.81 -0.19
CA LEU A 156 -9.02 6.64 0.14
C LEU A 156 -8.64 8.13 0.27
N GLY A 157 -7.50 8.44 0.88
CA GLY A 157 -6.98 9.80 0.96
C GLY A 157 -6.65 10.39 -0.42
N PHE A 158 -6.08 9.58 -1.32
CA PHE A 158 -5.84 9.98 -2.71
C PHE A 158 -7.16 10.27 -3.43
N LEU A 159 -8.14 9.37 -3.36
CA LEU A 159 -9.44 9.57 -4.01
C LEU A 159 -10.18 10.80 -3.43
N ALA A 160 -10.11 11.01 -2.12
CA ALA A 160 -10.69 12.19 -1.48
C ALA A 160 -10.00 13.49 -1.94
N GLY A 161 -8.66 13.52 -1.99
CA GLY A 161 -7.91 14.66 -2.51
C GLY A 161 -8.24 14.98 -3.97
N ALA A 162 -8.38 13.95 -4.81
CA ALA A 162 -8.77 14.10 -6.21
C ALA A 162 -10.16 14.70 -6.34
N ALA A 163 -11.14 14.17 -5.61
CA ALA A 163 -12.51 14.66 -5.62
C ALA A 163 -12.57 16.13 -5.18
N LEU A 164 -11.91 16.48 -4.07
CA LEU A 164 -11.89 17.86 -3.56
C LEU A 164 -11.28 18.85 -4.56
N LEU A 165 -10.29 18.43 -5.35
CA LEU A 165 -9.73 19.25 -6.44
C LEU A 165 -10.72 19.39 -7.61
N VAL A 166 -11.30 18.28 -8.08
CA VAL A 166 -12.22 18.28 -9.23
C VAL A 166 -13.45 19.15 -8.96
N PHE A 167 -13.94 19.16 -7.72
CA PHE A 167 -15.09 19.98 -7.30
C PHE A 167 -14.69 21.39 -6.82
N ASN A 168 -13.43 21.81 -6.98
CA ASN A 168 -12.92 23.12 -6.55
C ASN A 168 -13.23 23.46 -5.07
N MET A 169 -13.30 22.45 -4.19
CA MET A 169 -13.67 22.64 -2.78
C MET A 169 -12.50 23.11 -1.92
N ILE A 170 -11.27 22.99 -2.42
CA ILE A 170 -10.03 23.37 -1.75
C ILE A 170 -9.08 24.07 -2.71
N ALA A 171 -8.12 24.83 -2.18
CA ALA A 171 -7.05 25.40 -2.98
C ALA A 171 -6.23 24.30 -3.67
N VAL A 172 -5.85 24.54 -4.93
CA VAL A 172 -5.13 23.58 -5.78
C VAL A 172 -3.88 23.04 -5.08
N SER A 173 -3.08 23.90 -4.46
CA SER A 173 -1.88 23.51 -3.72
C SER A 173 -2.17 22.54 -2.57
N THR A 174 -3.28 22.74 -1.84
CA THR A 174 -3.69 21.87 -0.73
C THR A 174 -4.14 20.51 -1.25
N GLY A 175 -4.92 20.48 -2.33
CA GLY A 175 -5.36 19.21 -2.91
C GLY A 175 -4.22 18.38 -3.49
N ILE A 176 -3.26 19.03 -4.16
CA ILE A 176 -2.04 18.35 -4.63
C ILE A 176 -1.25 17.78 -3.45
N ALA A 177 -1.11 18.51 -2.34
CA ALA A 177 -0.43 18.02 -1.14
C ALA A 177 -1.13 16.78 -0.55
N ILE A 178 -2.46 16.77 -0.48
CA ILE A 178 -3.24 15.61 0.00
C ILE A 178 -3.03 14.41 -0.92
N LEU A 179 -3.08 14.62 -2.24
CA LEU A 179 -2.87 13.57 -3.24
C LEU A 179 -1.49 12.91 -3.10
N LEU A 180 -0.43 13.70 -3.16
CA LEU A 180 0.94 13.20 -3.10
C LEU A 180 1.27 12.61 -1.73
N GLY A 181 0.77 13.20 -0.65
CA GLY A 181 0.93 12.66 0.70
C GLY A 181 0.27 11.29 0.86
N SER A 182 -0.97 11.14 0.40
CA SER A 182 -1.72 9.87 0.50
C SER A 182 -1.10 8.78 -0.37
N LEU A 183 -0.66 9.13 -1.58
CA LEU A 183 0.08 8.21 -2.45
C LEU A 183 1.39 7.74 -1.80
N THR A 184 2.16 8.67 -1.23
CA THR A 184 3.43 8.37 -0.56
C THR A 184 3.24 7.43 0.62
N VAL A 185 2.21 7.67 1.46
CA VAL A 185 1.84 6.76 2.56
C VAL A 185 1.48 5.36 2.03
N GLY A 186 0.70 5.29 0.95
CA GLY A 186 0.35 4.03 0.28
C GLY A 186 1.58 3.24 -0.18
N ILE A 187 2.50 3.90 -0.90
CA ILE A 187 3.75 3.28 -1.40
C ILE A 187 4.65 2.84 -0.24
N LEU A 188 4.89 3.72 0.73
CA LEU A 188 5.73 3.41 1.90
C LEU A 188 5.18 2.23 2.71
N SER A 189 3.86 2.11 2.83
CA SER A 189 3.23 0.98 3.54
C SER A 189 3.49 -0.36 2.86
N ARG A 190 3.44 -0.41 1.52
CA ARG A 190 3.76 -1.60 0.73
C ARG A 190 5.23 -1.95 0.80
N TRP A 191 6.09 -0.94 0.69
CA TRP A 191 7.54 -1.10 0.82
C TRP A 191 7.93 -1.66 2.20
N LEU A 192 7.35 -1.10 3.27
CA LEU A 192 7.58 -1.57 4.64
C LEU A 192 7.07 -3.01 4.82
N MET A 193 5.91 -3.35 4.26
CA MET A 193 5.37 -4.70 4.34
C MET A 193 6.29 -5.71 3.67
N ALA A 194 6.72 -5.42 2.44
CA ALA A 194 7.66 -6.27 1.72
C ALA A 194 8.97 -6.42 2.51
N LYS A 195 9.49 -5.33 3.08
CA LYS A 195 10.71 -5.38 3.91
C LYS A 195 10.54 -6.27 5.14
N ILE A 196 9.39 -6.21 5.81
CA ILE A 196 9.09 -7.06 6.98
C ILE A 196 8.96 -8.53 6.57
N MET A 197 8.21 -8.80 5.49
CA MET A 197 7.98 -10.14 4.96
C MET A 197 9.29 -10.83 4.57
N PHE A 198 10.19 -10.11 3.90
CA PHE A 198 11.44 -10.64 3.40
C PHE A 198 12.64 -10.47 4.34
N ARG A 199 12.42 -9.96 5.56
CA ARG A 199 13.51 -9.69 6.52
C ARG A 199 14.28 -10.94 6.91
N ASN A 200 13.57 -12.05 7.08
CA ASN A 200 14.13 -13.29 7.60
C ASN A 200 14.44 -14.31 6.49
N TRP A 201 14.50 -13.85 5.25
CA TRP A 201 14.75 -14.73 4.11
C TRP A 201 16.24 -15.03 3.99
N LYS A 202 16.57 -16.31 3.81
CA LYS A 202 17.95 -16.78 3.72
C LYS A 202 18.22 -17.35 2.33
N LYS A 203 19.38 -17.03 1.80
CA LYS A 203 19.87 -17.63 0.56
C LYS A 203 20.48 -19.01 0.86
N ILE A 204 20.08 -20.01 0.11
CA ILE A 204 20.54 -21.39 0.23
C ILE A 204 20.91 -21.96 -1.15
N ASP A 205 21.76 -22.98 -1.16
CA ASP A 205 22.06 -23.76 -2.37
C ASP A 205 21.14 -24.99 -2.36
N ALA A 206 20.45 -25.24 -3.47
CA ALA A 206 19.47 -26.31 -3.62
C ALA A 206 19.78 -27.14 -4.87
N GLY A 207 19.53 -28.45 -4.81
CA GLY A 207 19.58 -29.32 -5.97
C GLY A 207 18.32 -29.15 -6.81
N CYS A 208 18.46 -28.94 -8.12
CA CYS A 208 17.37 -28.90 -9.07
C CYS A 208 17.08 -30.32 -9.56
N VAL A 209 15.97 -30.89 -9.08
CA VAL A 209 15.57 -32.27 -9.40
C VAL A 209 14.89 -32.34 -10.76
N ASP A 210 14.03 -31.35 -11.06
CA ASP A 210 13.26 -31.32 -12.30
C ASP A 210 13.01 -29.88 -12.74
N SER A 211 12.84 -29.68 -14.05
CA SER A 211 12.50 -28.40 -14.63
C SER A 211 11.55 -28.56 -15.81
N GLU A 212 10.60 -27.65 -15.95
CA GLU A 212 9.63 -27.63 -17.03
C GLU A 212 9.50 -26.22 -17.59
N ILE A 213 9.39 -26.13 -18.92
CA ILE A 213 9.01 -24.91 -19.62
C ILE A 213 7.69 -25.20 -20.33
N ALA A 214 6.65 -24.46 -19.99
CA ALA A 214 5.32 -24.63 -20.58
C ALA A 214 4.89 -23.37 -21.34
N GLU A 215 4.16 -23.58 -22.42
CA GLU A 215 3.57 -22.55 -23.26
C GLU A 215 2.18 -22.17 -22.75
N PHE A 216 1.90 -20.87 -22.68
CA PHE A 216 0.62 -20.31 -22.28
C PHE A 216 0.19 -19.28 -23.30
N SER A 217 -1.00 -19.44 -23.86
CA SER A 217 -1.60 -18.44 -24.75
C SER A 217 -2.58 -17.59 -23.97
N GLU A 218 -2.35 -16.28 -23.94
CA GLU A 218 -3.26 -15.30 -23.36
C GLU A 218 -4.04 -14.60 -24.47
N ARG A 219 -5.35 -14.47 -24.26
CA ARG A 219 -6.23 -13.74 -25.19
C ARG A 219 -6.07 -12.24 -24.91
N THR A 220 -5.64 -11.50 -25.92
CA THR A 220 -5.46 -10.04 -25.85
C THR A 220 -6.32 -9.34 -26.90
N HIS A 221 -6.58 -8.06 -26.70
CA HIS A 221 -7.25 -7.22 -27.69
C HIS A 221 -6.22 -6.62 -28.64
N ALA A 222 -6.36 -6.91 -29.93
CA ALA A 222 -5.55 -6.29 -30.96
C ALA A 222 -5.91 -4.80 -31.08
N SER A 223 -4.92 -3.98 -31.42
CA SER A 223 -5.06 -2.52 -31.57
C SER A 223 -6.15 -2.09 -32.57
N GLN A 224 -6.53 -2.97 -33.51
CA GLN A 224 -7.56 -2.72 -34.52
C GLN A 224 -8.92 -3.38 -34.20
N GLY A 225 -9.17 -3.75 -32.94
CA GLY A 225 -10.49 -4.28 -32.52
C GLY A 225 -10.70 -5.78 -32.75
N GLY A 226 -9.62 -6.55 -32.87
CA GLY A 226 -9.63 -8.01 -33.01
C GLY A 226 -9.21 -8.76 -31.74
N VAL A 227 -9.29 -10.09 -31.78
CA VAL A 227 -8.73 -10.97 -30.75
C VAL A 227 -7.37 -11.46 -31.23
N GLN A 228 -6.32 -11.20 -30.46
CA GLN A 228 -4.99 -11.75 -30.72
C GLN A 228 -4.58 -12.64 -29.55
N PHE A 229 -4.03 -13.81 -29.86
CA PHE A 229 -3.40 -14.65 -28.84
C PHE A 229 -1.93 -14.25 -28.71
N MET A 230 -1.51 -13.87 -27.51
CA MET A 230 -0.10 -13.70 -27.19
C MET A 230 0.40 -14.98 -26.52
N THR A 231 1.41 -15.58 -27.13
CA THR A 231 2.11 -16.72 -26.53
C THR A 231 3.15 -16.24 -25.54
N HIS A 232 3.07 -16.78 -24.33
CA HIS A 232 4.01 -16.60 -23.24
C HIS A 232 4.58 -17.95 -22.83
N TRP A 233 5.84 -17.97 -22.43
CA TRP A 233 6.49 -19.14 -21.86
C TRP A 233 6.70 -18.90 -20.39
N ARG A 234 6.40 -19.91 -19.58
CA ARG A 234 6.64 -19.92 -18.13
C ARG A 234 7.54 -21.09 -17.81
N ILE A 235 8.22 -20.98 -16.66
CA ILE A 235 9.10 -22.02 -16.14
C ILE A 235 8.58 -22.52 -14.81
N ARG A 236 8.88 -23.77 -14.47
CA ARG A 236 8.64 -24.35 -13.15
C ARG A 236 9.80 -25.27 -12.80
N LEU A 237 10.24 -25.21 -11.55
CA LEU A 237 11.34 -26.04 -11.04
C LEU A 237 10.85 -26.89 -9.88
N VAL A 238 11.48 -28.05 -9.68
CA VAL A 238 11.43 -28.81 -8.45
C VAL A 238 12.82 -28.81 -7.87
N CYS A 239 12.96 -28.35 -6.64
CA CYS A 239 14.24 -28.24 -5.98
C CYS A 239 14.22 -28.93 -4.62
N THR A 240 15.35 -29.51 -4.23
CA THR A 240 15.56 -30.13 -2.92
C THR A 240 16.69 -29.44 -2.18
N PHE A 241 16.54 -29.30 -0.87
CA PHE A 241 17.58 -28.74 0.00
C PHE A 241 17.39 -29.21 1.44
N SER A 242 18.45 -29.08 2.25
CA SER A 242 18.40 -29.38 3.68
C SER A 242 18.44 -28.10 4.50
N HIS A 243 17.57 -27.98 5.49
CA HIS A 243 17.53 -26.84 6.41
C HIS A 243 17.18 -27.31 7.84
N GLU A 244 18.02 -26.93 8.81
CA GLU A 244 17.82 -27.29 10.23
C GLU A 244 17.72 -28.80 10.51
N GLY A 245 18.30 -29.64 9.63
CA GLY A 245 18.31 -31.10 9.76
C GLY A 245 17.17 -31.80 9.01
N ASP A 246 16.23 -31.06 8.44
CA ASP A 246 15.13 -31.58 7.63
C ASP A 246 15.41 -31.35 6.14
N ASP A 247 15.01 -32.33 5.32
CA ASP A 247 15.08 -32.24 3.87
C ASP A 247 13.74 -31.79 3.29
N TYR A 248 13.78 -30.75 2.46
CA TYR A 248 12.61 -30.15 1.83
C TYR A 248 12.62 -30.39 0.33
N ASN A 249 11.43 -30.60 -0.23
CA ASN A 249 11.18 -30.60 -1.66
C ASN A 249 10.20 -29.47 -1.98
N VAL A 250 10.57 -28.55 -2.86
CA VAL A 250 9.83 -27.31 -3.10
C VAL A 250 9.69 -27.01 -4.58
N THR A 251 8.62 -26.28 -4.93
CA THR A 251 8.47 -25.62 -6.22
C THR A 251 8.70 -24.13 -6.01
N PRO A 252 9.93 -23.61 -6.20
CA PRO A 252 10.20 -22.21 -5.88
C PRO A 252 9.41 -21.28 -6.80
N ASP A 253 8.88 -20.22 -6.21
CA ASP A 253 8.16 -19.19 -6.94
C ASP A 253 9.11 -18.38 -7.82
N ILE A 254 8.68 -18.18 -9.07
CA ILE A 254 9.28 -17.23 -10.00
C ILE A 254 8.40 -15.99 -10.01
N SER A 255 9.01 -14.81 -9.92
CA SER A 255 8.28 -13.54 -9.90
C SER A 255 7.21 -13.51 -10.99
N MET A 256 5.97 -13.17 -10.62
CA MET A 256 4.83 -13.12 -11.55
C MET A 256 5.05 -12.15 -12.72
N ASN A 257 6.03 -11.24 -12.61
CA ASN A 257 6.40 -10.32 -13.69
C ASN A 257 7.32 -10.94 -14.76
N LEU A 258 7.82 -12.16 -14.53
CA LEU A 258 8.67 -12.89 -15.47
C LEU A 258 7.83 -13.76 -16.40
N TYR A 259 7.42 -13.19 -17.53
CA TYR A 259 6.92 -13.94 -18.67
C TYR A 259 7.94 -13.87 -19.81
N PHE A 260 8.23 -15.01 -20.42
CA PHE A 260 9.17 -15.08 -21.54
C PHE A 260 8.40 -15.01 -22.86
N ARG A 261 8.84 -14.13 -23.78
CA ARG A 261 8.25 -14.01 -25.12
C ARG A 261 8.64 -15.16 -26.06
N SER A 262 9.63 -15.96 -25.68
CA SER A 262 10.08 -17.11 -26.48
C SER A 262 10.62 -18.22 -25.57
N LYS A 263 10.52 -19.46 -26.05
CA LYS A 263 11.08 -20.63 -25.35
C LYS A 263 12.58 -20.49 -25.11
N SER A 264 13.32 -20.02 -26.10
CA SER A 264 14.78 -19.81 -25.99
C SER A 264 15.14 -18.79 -24.89
N ALA A 265 14.33 -17.76 -24.67
CA ALA A 265 14.55 -16.82 -23.57
C ALA A 265 14.34 -17.49 -22.19
N ALA A 266 13.34 -18.37 -22.07
CA ALA A 266 13.11 -19.17 -20.87
C ALA A 266 14.26 -20.17 -20.62
N GLU A 267 14.72 -20.88 -21.66
CA GLU A 267 15.87 -21.79 -21.59
C GLU A 267 17.15 -21.07 -21.17
N LYS A 268 17.42 -19.89 -21.75
CA LYS A 268 18.55 -19.04 -21.37
C LYS A 268 18.46 -18.55 -19.93
N TYR A 269 17.25 -18.26 -19.44
CA TYR A 269 17.04 -17.91 -18.04
C TYR A 269 17.35 -19.10 -17.13
N LEU A 270 16.83 -20.29 -17.45
CA LEU A 270 17.08 -21.50 -16.68
C LEU A 270 18.57 -21.86 -16.64
N SER A 271 19.27 -21.82 -17.77
CA SER A 271 20.72 -22.13 -17.81
C SER A 271 21.57 -21.12 -17.04
N LYS A 272 21.07 -19.89 -16.83
CA LYS A 272 21.73 -18.91 -15.96
C LYS A 272 21.48 -19.18 -14.47
N LYS A 273 20.34 -19.77 -14.12
CA LYS A 273 19.93 -19.99 -12.72
C LYS A 273 20.33 -21.36 -12.19
N ILE A 274 20.34 -22.37 -13.06
CA ILE A 274 20.79 -23.73 -12.75
C ILE A 274 22.24 -23.84 -13.19
N ARG A 275 23.13 -24.06 -12.21
CA ARG A 275 24.57 -24.30 -12.43
C ARG A 275 24.77 -25.66 -13.09
N LEU A 276 25.98 -25.88 -13.63
CA LEU A 276 26.34 -27.12 -14.35
C LEU A 276 26.18 -28.40 -13.50
N ASN A 277 26.27 -28.30 -12.18
CA ASN A 277 26.06 -29.41 -11.25
C ASN A 277 24.58 -29.69 -10.94
N GLN A 278 23.63 -29.06 -11.65
CA GLN A 278 22.20 -29.06 -11.34
C GLN A 278 21.84 -28.37 -10.02
N HIS A 279 22.69 -27.48 -9.47
CA HIS A 279 22.32 -26.70 -8.29
C HIS A 279 21.80 -25.32 -8.68
N CYS A 280 20.86 -24.77 -7.92
CA CYS A 280 20.37 -23.42 -8.04
C CYS A 280 20.41 -22.70 -6.68
N GLU A 281 20.51 -21.37 -6.72
CA GLU A 281 20.43 -20.55 -5.52
C GLU A 281 18.97 -20.16 -5.27
N LEU A 282 18.44 -20.52 -4.11
CA LEU A 282 17.09 -20.18 -3.68
C LEU A 282 17.13 -19.22 -2.49
N TRP A 283 16.10 -18.40 -2.38
CA TRP A 283 15.78 -17.67 -1.17
C TRP A 283 14.61 -18.34 -0.48
N ILE A 284 14.78 -18.74 0.77
CA ILE A 284 13.76 -19.41 1.57
C ILE A 284 13.31 -18.53 2.74
N ASP A 285 12.04 -18.61 3.11
CA ASP A 285 11.55 -18.10 4.38
C ASP A 285 12.01 -19.04 5.51
N THR A 286 12.84 -18.54 6.43
CA THR A 286 13.30 -19.34 7.58
C THR A 286 12.19 -19.77 8.53
N LYS A 287 11.01 -19.13 8.48
CA LYS A 287 9.85 -19.56 9.28
C LYS A 287 9.01 -20.62 8.57
N ASN A 288 9.13 -20.72 7.26
CA ASN A 288 8.40 -21.67 6.43
C ASN A 288 9.25 -22.05 5.21
N PRO A 289 10.16 -23.03 5.33
CA PRO A 289 11.12 -23.36 4.28
C PRO A 289 10.49 -23.78 2.95
N LEU A 290 9.24 -24.26 2.96
CA LEU A 290 8.50 -24.57 1.73
C LEU A 290 8.29 -23.32 0.86
N HIS A 291 8.24 -22.13 1.47
CA HIS A 291 8.12 -20.87 0.75
C HIS A 291 9.49 -20.43 0.25
N ALA A 292 9.76 -20.73 -1.02
CA ALA A 292 11.03 -20.49 -1.67
C ALA A 292 10.85 -19.64 -2.94
N MET A 293 11.84 -18.82 -3.29
CA MET A 293 11.91 -18.07 -4.55
C MET A 293 13.28 -18.21 -5.20
N ILE A 294 13.32 -18.22 -6.55
CA ILE A 294 14.59 -18.25 -7.31
C ILE A 294 15.34 -16.91 -7.19
N GLU A 295 14.60 -15.81 -7.10
CA GLU A 295 15.15 -14.47 -7.04
C GLU A 295 14.84 -13.82 -5.72
N ARG A 296 15.74 -12.96 -5.27
CA ARG A 296 15.42 -12.10 -4.14
C ARG A 296 14.25 -11.21 -4.57
N PRO A 297 13.14 -11.22 -3.84
CA PRO A 297 12.03 -10.33 -4.16
C PRO A 297 12.55 -8.89 -4.08
N VAL A 298 12.51 -8.20 -5.23
CA VAL A 298 12.87 -6.79 -5.32
C VAL A 298 11.70 -6.00 -4.79
N ILE A 299 11.95 -5.17 -3.77
CA ILE A 299 10.96 -4.23 -3.27
C ILE A 299 10.96 -3.05 -4.24
N VAL A 300 10.01 -3.05 -5.18
CA VAL A 300 9.76 -1.93 -6.10
C VAL A 300 8.76 -0.97 -5.48
#